data_AF-A0A943FWW8-F1
#
_entry.id   AF-A0A943FWW8-F1
#
_cell.length_a   1.000
_cell.length_b   1.000
_cell.length_c   1.000
_cell.angle_alpha   90.00
_cell.angle_beta   90.00
_cell.angle_gamma   90.00
#
_symmetry.space_group_name_H-M   'P 1'
#
loop_
_entity.id
_entity.type
_entity.pdbx_description
1 polymer ?
#
loop_
_entity_poly.entity_id
_entity_poly.type
_entity_poly.pdbx_seq_one_letter_code
_entity_poly.pdbx_strand_id
1 'polypeptide(L)'
;MSENRKLLEMNVPMWFDGKSINEALFCEDFLRTRQIIFANGAFFTPDGRVTDDLPLRGEIFEELKYCAVNNIPRKISNIIEIMKLAAHVEDFPPEQDRIHLANGTLMLDGTFTEGKPDIVRNRLPVFYRPDTPKPVLWLSFLNGLLYPEDIPTLQEFIGYCLIPSNKGQRMMVIKGNGGEGKSQIGAVLGQMLGSSMKDGSIGKISENRFARADLEHILLCVDDDMRMEALRQTNYVKSIVTAQGKMDLERKGKQSYQGWMFARLLAFSNGDLQALYDRSDGFYRRQLVLTTKEKPAGRMDDPDLAQKMKAEVEGIFLWAFEGLQRLVANNFKFTESERTKTNRESVKRDNNNIFDFMESEGYIRLKADASISSKELYEIYRMWCEENSLPPLKSRSFSDSVVANLSRYNLEHTNKITNSAGRRVWGFMGIEAVARPNINGFYDVSPCTYVPEEWRD
;
A
#
# COMPACT_ATOMS: atom_id res chain seq x y z
N MET A 1 -29.46 59.33 23.05
CA MET A 1 -30.10 58.63 21.91
C MET A 1 -29.70 59.24 20.56
N SER A 2 -28.40 59.31 20.20
CA SER A 2 -28.04 59.82 18.86
C SER A 2 -26.76 59.28 18.20
N GLU A 3 -26.02 58.35 18.82
CA GLU A 3 -24.96 57.61 18.11
C GLU A 3 -25.42 56.21 17.65
N ASN A 4 -26.30 55.55 18.41
CA ASN A 4 -26.85 54.22 18.07
C ASN A 4 -27.81 54.21 16.87
N ARG A 5 -28.20 55.37 16.33
CA ARG A 5 -29.12 55.45 15.18
C ARG A 5 -28.43 55.58 13.83
N LYS A 6 -27.12 55.86 13.79
CA LYS A 6 -26.33 55.95 12.54
C LYS A 6 -25.73 54.62 12.08
N LEU A 7 -25.72 53.60 12.93
CA LEU A 7 -25.28 52.24 12.59
C LEU A 7 -26.37 51.41 11.88
N LEU A 8 -27.61 51.90 11.85
CA LEU A 8 -28.74 51.24 11.18
C LEU A 8 -28.84 51.54 9.68
N GLU A 9 -27.96 52.38 9.13
CA GLU A 9 -27.92 52.72 7.68
C GLU A 9 -26.76 52.05 6.93
N MET A 10 -25.99 51.18 7.58
CA MET A 10 -24.97 50.36 6.94
C MET A 10 -25.37 48.89 7.14
N ASN A 11 -25.32 48.07 6.08
CA ASN A 11 -25.44 46.61 6.14
C ASN A 11 -24.25 46.01 6.94
N VAL A 12 -24.16 46.32 8.23
CA VAL A 12 -23.10 45.82 9.11
C VAL A 12 -23.52 44.44 9.60
N PRO A 13 -22.67 43.40 9.44
CA PRO A 13 -22.99 42.06 9.91
C PRO A 13 -23.25 42.01 11.42
N MET A 14 -24.15 41.14 11.88
CA MET A 14 -24.54 41.05 13.31
C MET A 14 -23.37 40.72 14.25
N TRP A 15 -22.29 40.15 13.72
CA TRP A 15 -21.08 39.80 14.46
C TRP A 15 -20.09 40.97 14.62
N PHE A 16 -20.36 42.15 14.06
CA PHE A 16 -19.50 43.33 14.13
C PHE A 16 -20.24 44.57 14.64
N ASP A 17 -19.73 45.19 15.71
CA ASP A 17 -20.33 46.38 16.33
C ASP A 17 -19.67 47.71 15.90
N GLY A 18 -18.78 47.68 14.90
CA GLY A 18 -17.98 48.82 14.47
C GLY A 18 -16.62 48.94 15.17
N LYS A 19 -16.37 48.19 16.24
CA LYS A 19 -15.13 48.21 17.04
C LYS A 19 -14.57 46.82 17.32
N SER A 20 -15.41 45.81 17.44
CA SER A 20 -15.07 44.47 17.88
C SER A 20 -15.83 43.41 17.08
N ILE A 21 -15.18 42.25 16.91
CA ILE A 21 -15.77 41.07 16.26
C ILE A 21 -16.17 40.08 17.35
N ASN A 22 -17.44 39.67 17.33
CA ASN A 22 -17.94 38.51 18.06
C ASN A 22 -17.61 37.23 17.26
N GLU A 23 -16.58 36.51 17.72
CA GLU A 23 -16.02 35.34 17.01
C GLU A 23 -17.02 34.17 16.90
N ALA A 24 -17.93 34.03 17.87
CA ALA A 24 -18.96 32.99 17.86
C ALA A 24 -20.07 33.29 16.83
N LEU A 25 -20.58 34.53 16.82
CA LEU A 25 -21.59 34.95 15.83
C LEU A 25 -21.02 34.99 14.41
N PHE A 26 -19.75 35.37 14.26
CA PHE A 26 -19.06 35.26 12.98
C PHE A 26 -19.02 33.80 12.52
N CYS A 27 -18.61 32.89 13.41
CA CYS A 27 -18.54 31.47 13.11
C CYS A 27 -19.90 30.90 12.69
N GLU A 28 -20.99 31.23 13.38
CA GLU A 28 -22.34 30.78 13.01
C GLU A 28 -22.76 31.28 11.63
N ASP A 29 -22.56 32.57 11.32
CA ASP A 29 -22.91 33.15 10.02
C ASP A 29 -22.04 32.57 8.88
N PHE A 30 -20.75 32.37 9.15
CA PHE A 30 -19.78 31.78 8.24
C PHE A 30 -20.13 30.32 7.89
N LEU A 31 -20.50 29.52 8.90
CA LEU A 31 -20.93 28.12 8.71
C LEU A 31 -22.34 28.00 8.13
N ARG A 32 -23.20 29.00 8.29
CA ARG A 32 -24.54 28.98 7.68
C ARG A 32 -24.48 29.17 6.16
N THR A 33 -23.54 29.99 5.70
CA THR A 33 -23.36 30.31 4.28
C THR A 33 -22.45 29.32 3.57
N ARG A 34 -21.61 28.59 4.31
CA ARG A 34 -20.66 27.61 3.77
C ARG A 34 -20.93 26.21 4.30
N GLN A 35 -20.97 25.25 3.39
CA GLN A 35 -21.10 23.83 3.74
C GLN A 35 -19.77 23.32 4.29
N ILE A 36 -19.56 23.41 5.62
CA ILE A 36 -18.33 22.95 6.27
C ILE A 36 -18.70 22.14 7.51
N ILE A 37 -18.08 20.97 7.65
CA ILE A 37 -18.11 20.17 8.89
C ILE A 37 -16.69 19.89 9.38
N PHE A 38 -16.56 19.55 10.66
CA PHE A 38 -15.33 19.09 11.29
C PHE A 38 -15.54 17.67 11.84
N ALA A 39 -14.86 16.70 11.23
CA ALA A 39 -14.95 15.29 11.60
C ALA A 39 -13.56 14.66 11.60
N ASN A 40 -13.32 13.66 12.46
CA ASN A 40 -12.07 12.86 12.45
C ASN A 40 -10.78 13.70 12.30
N GLY A 41 -10.73 14.87 12.98
CA GLY A 41 -9.57 15.75 13.01
C GLY A 41 -9.33 16.61 11.77
N ALA A 42 -10.28 16.75 10.85
CA ALA A 42 -10.17 17.60 9.66
C ALA A 42 -11.48 18.32 9.32
N PHE A 43 -11.37 19.44 8.59
CA PHE A 43 -12.52 20.08 7.96
C PHE A 43 -12.85 19.43 6.62
N PHE A 44 -14.13 19.35 6.30
CA PHE A 44 -14.65 18.84 5.04
C PHE A 44 -15.66 19.82 4.44
N THR A 45 -15.59 19.96 3.13
CA THR A 45 -16.49 20.81 2.33
C THR A 45 -17.05 20.01 1.16
N PRO A 46 -17.91 20.60 0.30
CA PRO A 46 -18.29 19.96 -0.94
C PRO A 46 -17.10 19.63 -1.84
N ASP A 47 -15.95 20.30 -1.70
CA ASP A 47 -14.71 20.00 -2.43
C ASP A 47 -13.84 18.92 -1.79
N GLY A 48 -14.30 18.31 -0.69
CA GLY A 48 -13.59 17.25 0.01
C GLY A 48 -12.85 17.76 1.26
N ARG A 49 -11.85 17.00 1.69
CA ARG A 49 -11.04 17.32 2.85
C ARG A 49 -10.19 18.58 2.63
N VAL A 50 -10.25 19.50 3.58
CA VAL A 50 -9.31 20.62 3.69
C VAL A 50 -7.99 20.12 4.26
N THR A 51 -6.94 20.09 3.44
CA THR A 51 -5.62 19.53 3.82
C THR A 51 -4.67 20.53 4.48
N ASP A 52 -4.90 21.82 4.24
CA ASP A 52 -4.22 22.94 4.87
C ASP A 52 -5.29 23.95 5.29
N ASP A 53 -5.21 24.48 6.50
CA ASP A 53 -6.15 25.48 7.00
C ASP A 53 -5.92 26.86 6.36
N LEU A 54 -4.81 27.07 5.64
CA LEU A 54 -4.46 28.36 5.06
C LEU A 54 -5.53 28.97 4.13
N PRO A 55 -6.15 28.22 3.18
CA PRO A 55 -7.24 28.76 2.36
C PRO A 55 -8.43 29.20 3.20
N LEU A 56 -8.82 28.40 4.20
CA LEU A 56 -9.91 28.72 5.12
C LEU A 56 -9.60 29.97 5.95
N ARG A 57 -8.36 30.09 6.44
CA ARG A 57 -7.87 31.32 7.11
C ARG A 57 -7.87 32.53 6.18
N GLY A 58 -7.56 32.34 4.90
CA GLY A 58 -7.64 33.37 3.87
C GLY A 58 -9.07 33.86 3.66
N GLU A 59 -10.05 32.97 3.55
CA GLU A 59 -11.46 33.34 3.45
C GLU A 59 -11.95 34.12 4.67
N ILE A 60 -11.60 33.66 5.87
CA ILE A 60 -11.92 34.38 7.12
C ILE A 60 -11.26 35.77 7.09
N PHE A 61 -9.97 35.84 6.73
CA PHE A 61 -9.26 37.12 6.63
C PHE A 61 -9.96 38.10 5.67
N GLU A 62 -10.40 37.63 4.51
CA GLU A 62 -11.06 38.45 3.49
C GLU A 62 -12.37 39.07 3.99
N GLU A 63 -13.13 38.37 4.83
CA GLU A 63 -14.33 38.93 5.47
C GLU A 63 -13.99 39.92 6.59
N LEU A 64 -12.91 39.67 7.32
CA LEU A 64 -12.51 40.51 8.46
C LEU A 64 -11.70 41.75 8.06
N LYS A 65 -11.09 41.79 6.87
CA LYS A 65 -10.11 42.83 6.49
C LYS A 65 -10.68 44.26 6.51
N TYR A 66 -11.99 44.41 6.31
CA TYR A 66 -12.67 45.70 6.31
C TYR A 66 -13.14 46.16 7.69
N CYS A 67 -13.04 45.31 8.72
CA CYS A 67 -13.56 45.61 10.06
C CYS A 67 -12.67 46.54 10.89
N ALA A 68 -11.50 46.98 10.40
CA ALA A 68 -10.57 47.89 11.08
C ALA A 68 -10.24 47.48 12.54
N VAL A 69 -10.03 46.17 12.78
CA VAL A 69 -9.87 45.59 14.12
C VAL A 69 -8.41 45.27 14.42
N ASN A 70 -7.99 45.44 15.67
CA ASN A 70 -6.66 45.02 16.13
C ASN A 70 -6.53 43.49 16.21
N ASN A 71 -5.32 42.98 15.96
CA ASN A 71 -4.93 41.58 16.17
C ASN A 71 -5.73 40.54 15.36
N ILE A 72 -5.96 40.83 14.07
CA ILE A 72 -6.65 39.93 13.11
C ILE A 72 -6.09 38.49 13.12
N PRO A 73 -4.77 38.23 13.13
CA PRO A 73 -4.25 36.86 13.13
C PRO A 73 -4.71 36.01 14.33
N ARG A 74 -4.77 36.62 15.52
CA ARG A 74 -5.28 35.95 16.72
C ARG A 74 -6.77 35.67 16.60
N LYS A 75 -7.56 36.62 16.09
CA LYS A 75 -9.00 36.44 15.86
C LYS A 75 -9.27 35.29 14.90
N ILE A 76 -8.56 35.22 13.78
CA ILE A 76 -8.66 34.10 12.83
C ILE A 76 -8.36 32.78 13.53
N SER A 77 -7.31 32.73 14.35
CA SER A 77 -6.94 31.52 15.08
C SER A 77 -8.03 31.07 16.05
N ASN A 78 -8.62 32.01 16.80
CA ASN A 78 -9.74 31.71 17.69
C ASN A 78 -10.98 31.24 16.93
N ILE A 79 -11.32 31.90 15.80
CA ILE A 79 -12.46 31.53 14.95
C ILE A 79 -12.29 30.09 14.46
N ILE A 80 -11.09 29.69 14.01
CA ILE A 80 -10.83 28.30 13.60
C ILE A 80 -11.09 27.31 14.74
N GLU A 81 -10.68 27.61 15.98
CA GLU A 81 -10.95 26.73 17.12
C GLU A 81 -12.44 26.65 17.46
N ILE A 82 -13.18 27.77 17.38
CA ILE A 82 -14.63 27.78 17.57
C ILE A 82 -15.32 27.01 16.44
N MET A 83 -14.88 27.16 15.20
CA MET A 83 -15.40 26.42 14.04
C MET A 83 -15.24 24.90 14.21
N LYS A 84 -14.12 24.43 14.76
CA LYS A 84 -13.94 22.99 15.05
C LYS A 84 -15.02 22.47 16.00
N LEU A 85 -15.46 23.28 16.96
CA LEU A 85 -16.51 22.92 17.91
C LEU A 85 -17.90 23.04 17.27
N ALA A 86 -18.18 24.15 16.59
CA ALA A 86 -19.50 24.47 16.02
C ALA A 86 -19.84 23.60 14.80
N ALA A 87 -18.85 23.26 13.98
CA ALA A 87 -19.01 22.41 12.81
C ALA A 87 -18.82 20.91 13.14
N HIS A 88 -18.63 20.56 14.42
CA HIS A 88 -18.30 19.20 14.80
C HIS A 88 -19.44 18.22 14.47
N VAL A 89 -19.10 17.12 13.82
CA VAL A 89 -19.96 15.95 13.70
C VAL A 89 -19.27 14.74 14.30
N GLU A 90 -20.04 13.89 14.99
CA GLU A 90 -19.52 12.75 15.76
C GLU A 90 -18.80 11.73 14.87
N ASP A 91 -19.41 11.39 13.72
CA ASP A 91 -18.81 10.54 12.72
C ASP A 91 -19.23 10.97 11.31
N PHE A 92 -18.43 10.58 10.32
CA PHE A 92 -18.67 10.95 8.92
C PHE A 92 -18.27 9.82 7.96
N PRO A 93 -18.82 8.60 8.05
CA PRO A 93 -18.25 7.40 7.41
C PRO A 93 -17.96 7.54 5.90
N PRO A 94 -16.95 6.84 5.34
CA PRO A 94 -16.66 6.87 3.92
C PRO A 94 -17.75 6.20 3.08
N GLU A 95 -18.16 6.85 2.00
CA GLU A 95 -19.13 6.31 1.03
C GLU A 95 -18.41 5.42 0.00
N GLN A 96 -18.69 4.12 0.02
CA GLN A 96 -17.95 3.12 -0.78
C GLN A 96 -18.59 2.80 -2.15
N ASP A 97 -19.76 3.38 -2.43
CA ASP A 97 -20.64 3.06 -3.56
C ASP A 97 -20.68 4.17 -4.63
N ARG A 98 -19.78 5.15 -4.53
CA ARG A 98 -19.73 6.32 -5.41
C ARG A 98 -18.35 6.95 -5.46
N ILE A 99 -18.15 7.80 -6.46
CA ILE A 99 -16.94 8.59 -6.68
C ILE A 99 -17.35 10.06 -6.80
N HIS A 100 -16.76 10.93 -6.00
CA HIS A 100 -16.97 12.37 -6.11
C HIS A 100 -15.90 12.99 -7.00
N LEU A 101 -16.34 13.69 -8.04
CA LEU A 101 -15.53 14.21 -9.14
C LEU A 101 -15.63 15.74 -9.21
N ALA A 102 -14.80 16.39 -10.02
CA ALA A 102 -14.75 17.85 -10.07
C ALA A 102 -16.08 18.52 -10.46
N ASN A 103 -16.95 17.81 -11.18
CA ASN A 103 -18.24 18.29 -11.66
C ASN A 103 -19.46 17.54 -11.12
N GLY A 104 -19.30 16.56 -10.23
CA GLY A 104 -20.45 15.76 -9.79
C GLY A 104 -20.13 14.57 -8.91
N THR A 105 -21.13 13.71 -8.74
CA THR A 105 -21.01 12.40 -8.08
C THR A 105 -21.40 11.31 -9.07
N LEU A 106 -20.51 10.34 -9.26
CA LEU A 106 -20.70 9.18 -10.12
C LEU A 106 -20.93 7.93 -9.27
N MET A 107 -22.08 7.28 -9.45
CA MET A 107 -22.43 6.02 -8.81
C MET A 107 -21.74 4.85 -9.53
N LEU A 108 -21.53 3.72 -8.83
CA LEU A 108 -20.87 2.54 -9.42
C LEU A 108 -21.64 1.93 -10.60
N ASP A 109 -22.94 2.15 -10.70
CA ASP A 109 -23.76 1.71 -11.84
C ASP A 109 -23.64 2.62 -13.08
N GLY A 110 -22.91 3.74 -12.97
CA GLY A 110 -22.74 4.73 -14.03
C GLY A 110 -23.70 5.92 -13.95
N THR A 111 -24.62 5.96 -12.98
CA THR A 111 -25.51 7.11 -12.78
C THR A 111 -24.71 8.32 -12.31
N PHE A 112 -24.85 9.45 -13.01
CA PHE A 112 -24.13 10.68 -12.70
C PHE A 112 -25.06 11.81 -12.26
N THR A 113 -24.73 12.46 -11.15
CA THR A 113 -25.41 13.67 -10.68
C THR A 113 -24.44 14.84 -10.78
N GLU A 114 -24.79 15.86 -11.57
CA GLU A 114 -23.98 17.07 -11.73
C GLU A 114 -24.09 18.00 -10.51
N GLY A 115 -23.00 18.70 -10.20
CA GLY A 115 -22.92 19.66 -9.09
C GLY A 115 -22.32 19.07 -7.81
N LYS A 116 -22.18 19.92 -6.79
CA LYS A 116 -21.55 19.56 -5.50
C LYS A 116 -22.47 19.92 -4.33
N PRO A 117 -23.66 19.30 -4.22
CA PRO A 117 -24.63 19.68 -3.18
C PRO A 117 -24.22 19.19 -1.79
N ASP A 118 -23.43 18.12 -1.71
CA ASP A 118 -23.09 17.43 -0.46
C ASP A 118 -21.65 17.70 -0.05
N ILE A 119 -21.43 17.75 1.27
CA ILE A 119 -20.09 17.69 1.86
C ILE A 119 -19.56 16.27 1.74
N VAL A 120 -18.33 16.11 1.24
CA VAL A 120 -17.75 14.80 0.93
C VAL A 120 -16.40 14.61 1.61
N ARG A 121 -15.98 13.36 1.81
CA ARG A 121 -14.65 13.08 2.38
C ARG A 121 -13.51 13.41 1.42
N ASN A 122 -13.70 13.07 0.16
CA ASN A 122 -12.71 13.20 -0.91
C ASN A 122 -13.43 13.62 -2.18
N ARG A 123 -12.80 14.51 -2.96
CA ARG A 123 -13.23 14.82 -4.32
C ARG A 123 -12.01 14.77 -5.23
N LEU A 124 -12.12 14.00 -6.30
CA LEU A 124 -11.06 13.91 -7.29
C LEU A 124 -11.12 15.14 -8.19
N PRO A 125 -9.97 15.70 -8.61
CA PRO A 125 -9.91 16.90 -9.46
C PRO A 125 -10.32 16.66 -10.92
N VAL A 126 -10.69 15.44 -11.29
CA VAL A 126 -11.02 15.04 -12.66
C VAL A 126 -12.51 15.23 -12.94
N PHE A 127 -12.84 15.64 -14.16
CA PHE A 127 -14.22 15.78 -14.62
C PHE A 127 -14.73 14.45 -15.19
N TYR A 128 -15.97 14.12 -14.91
CA TYR A 128 -16.68 13.07 -15.63
C TYR A 128 -17.28 13.62 -16.92
N ARG A 129 -16.87 13.06 -18.06
CA ARG A 129 -17.39 13.35 -19.39
C ARG A 129 -17.50 12.02 -20.15
N PRO A 130 -18.70 11.43 -20.29
CA PRO A 130 -18.86 10.12 -20.92
C PRO A 130 -18.32 10.01 -22.35
N ASP A 131 -18.24 11.13 -23.04
CA ASP A 131 -17.79 11.31 -24.42
C ASP A 131 -16.29 11.58 -24.55
N THR A 132 -15.53 11.60 -23.45
CA THR A 132 -14.08 11.79 -23.50
C THR A 132 -13.42 10.73 -24.38
N PRO A 133 -12.53 11.12 -25.32
CA PRO A 133 -11.81 10.16 -26.15
C PRO A 133 -11.03 9.14 -25.32
N LYS A 134 -10.85 7.93 -25.89
CA LYS A 134 -10.02 6.90 -25.28
C LYS A 134 -8.60 7.45 -25.08
N PRO A 135 -7.93 7.13 -23.95
CA PRO A 135 -6.59 7.63 -23.66
C PRO A 135 -5.55 6.82 -24.44
N VAL A 136 -5.34 7.18 -25.72
CA VAL A 136 -4.54 6.40 -26.67
C VAL A 136 -3.07 6.33 -26.24
N LEU A 137 -2.51 7.45 -25.75
CA LEU A 137 -1.13 7.48 -25.31
C LEU A 137 -0.93 6.62 -24.06
N TRP A 138 -1.85 6.72 -23.09
CA TRP A 138 -1.84 5.85 -21.90
C TRP A 138 -1.87 4.36 -22.26
N LEU A 139 -2.79 3.97 -23.15
CA LEU A 139 -2.92 2.56 -23.56
C LEU A 139 -1.68 2.08 -24.33
N SER A 140 -1.12 2.93 -25.20
CA SER A 140 0.12 2.63 -25.90
C SER A 140 1.30 2.45 -24.92
N PHE A 141 1.41 3.35 -23.95
CA PHE A 141 2.41 3.26 -22.88
C PHE A 141 2.26 1.96 -22.09
N LEU A 142 1.05 1.60 -21.64
CA LEU A 142 0.81 0.35 -20.91
C LEU A 142 1.12 -0.89 -21.75
N ASN A 143 0.81 -0.89 -23.05
CA ASN A 143 1.17 -1.98 -23.95
C ASN A 143 2.68 -2.13 -24.13
N GLY A 144 3.43 -1.03 -24.09
CA GLY A 144 4.89 -1.04 -24.07
C GLY A 144 5.48 -1.51 -22.73
N LEU A 145 4.81 -1.17 -21.62
CA LEU A 145 5.29 -1.43 -20.27
C LEU A 145 4.92 -2.82 -19.73
N LEU A 146 3.72 -3.30 -20.01
CA LEU A 146 3.14 -4.52 -19.45
C LEU A 146 2.71 -5.48 -20.56
N TYR A 147 2.54 -6.75 -20.19
CA TYR A 147 1.94 -7.74 -21.07
C TYR A 147 0.41 -7.57 -21.10
N PRO A 148 -0.26 -7.81 -22.26
CA PRO A 148 -1.69 -7.56 -22.42
C PRO A 148 -2.57 -8.21 -21.34
N GLU A 149 -2.23 -9.40 -20.90
CA GLU A 149 -2.93 -10.17 -19.87
C GLU A 149 -2.85 -9.57 -18.45
N ASP A 150 -1.86 -8.69 -18.20
CA ASP A 150 -1.66 -8.03 -16.90
C ASP A 150 -2.34 -6.65 -16.84
N ILE A 151 -2.69 -6.07 -17.99
CA ILE A 151 -3.35 -4.76 -18.09
C ILE A 151 -4.73 -4.72 -17.39
N PRO A 152 -5.60 -5.75 -17.52
CA PRO A 152 -6.88 -5.77 -16.79
C PRO A 152 -6.72 -5.72 -15.27
N THR A 153 -5.69 -6.38 -14.72
CA THR A 153 -5.35 -6.35 -13.29
C THR A 153 -4.99 -4.94 -12.83
N LEU A 154 -4.17 -4.24 -13.61
CA LEU A 154 -3.81 -2.85 -13.35
C LEU A 154 -5.04 -1.93 -13.46
N GLN A 155 -5.86 -2.11 -14.49
CA GLN A 155 -7.09 -1.33 -14.70
C GLN A 155 -8.03 -1.46 -13.49
N GLU A 156 -8.26 -2.69 -13.02
CA GLU A 156 -9.08 -2.96 -11.83
C GLU A 156 -8.48 -2.35 -10.58
N PHE A 157 -7.14 -2.42 -10.41
CA PHE A 157 -6.49 -1.87 -9.23
C PHE A 157 -6.54 -0.34 -9.20
N ILE A 158 -6.34 0.32 -10.34
CA ILE A 158 -6.50 1.77 -10.46
C ILE A 158 -7.97 2.16 -10.20
N GLY A 159 -8.92 1.43 -10.78
CA GLY A 159 -10.35 1.61 -10.51
C GLY A 159 -10.72 1.44 -9.04
N TYR A 160 -10.17 0.41 -8.38
CA TYR A 160 -10.32 0.14 -6.95
C TYR A 160 -9.84 1.30 -6.08
N CYS A 161 -8.83 2.05 -6.54
CA CYS A 161 -8.32 3.22 -5.84
C CYS A 161 -9.26 4.44 -5.92
N LEU A 162 -10.30 4.45 -6.75
CA LEU A 162 -11.24 5.56 -6.90
C LEU A 162 -12.27 5.65 -5.77
N ILE A 163 -12.51 4.56 -5.04
CA ILE A 163 -13.51 4.49 -3.95
C ILE A 163 -12.83 4.20 -2.61
N PRO A 164 -13.36 4.62 -1.46
CA PRO A 164 -12.76 4.36 -0.14
C PRO A 164 -13.10 2.96 0.41
N SER A 165 -12.90 1.90 -0.40
CA SER A 165 -13.16 0.51 0.00
C SER A 165 -11.90 -0.37 0.04
N ASN A 166 -11.88 -1.31 0.98
CA ASN A 166 -10.83 -2.31 1.15
C ASN A 166 -11.35 -3.76 0.93
N LYS A 167 -12.53 -3.91 0.31
CA LYS A 167 -13.17 -5.21 0.08
C LYS A 167 -12.32 -6.20 -0.73
N GLY A 168 -11.48 -5.70 -1.64
CA GLY A 168 -10.58 -6.54 -2.44
C GLY A 168 -9.39 -7.10 -1.66
N GLN A 169 -9.04 -6.50 -0.52
CA GLN A 169 -7.93 -6.97 0.33
C GLN A 169 -6.61 -7.17 -0.44
N ARG A 170 -6.33 -6.30 -1.42
CA ARG A 170 -5.12 -6.32 -2.25
C ARG A 170 -4.36 -5.01 -2.18
N MET A 171 -3.04 -5.13 -2.24
CA MET A 171 -2.06 -4.12 -2.59
C MET A 171 -1.37 -4.52 -3.90
N MET A 172 -0.71 -3.58 -4.56
CA MET A 172 -0.03 -3.84 -5.83
C MET A 172 1.46 -3.53 -5.74
N VAL A 173 2.26 -4.39 -6.33
CA VAL A 173 3.70 -4.20 -6.55
C VAL A 173 3.94 -4.33 -8.04
N ILE A 174 4.50 -3.30 -8.66
CA ILE A 174 4.91 -3.32 -10.06
C ILE A 174 6.43 -3.37 -10.07
N LYS A 175 6.98 -4.50 -10.51
CA LYS A 175 8.41 -4.81 -10.47
C LYS A 175 9.06 -4.75 -11.84
N GLY A 176 10.28 -4.23 -11.89
CA GLY A 176 11.20 -4.34 -13.02
C GLY A 176 12.36 -3.35 -12.90
N ASN A 177 13.26 -3.31 -13.87
CA ASN A 177 14.49 -2.53 -13.75
C ASN A 177 14.29 -1.02 -13.86
N GLY A 178 15.28 -0.26 -13.40
CA GLY A 178 15.32 1.19 -13.56
C GLY A 178 15.18 1.61 -15.03
N GLY A 179 14.40 2.67 -15.27
CA GLY A 179 14.25 3.26 -16.61
C GLY A 179 13.16 2.63 -17.50
N GLU A 180 12.44 1.61 -17.06
CA GLU A 180 11.33 1.02 -17.84
C GLU A 180 10.08 1.92 -17.91
N GLY A 181 9.91 2.84 -16.96
CA GLY A 181 8.80 3.81 -16.97
C GLY A 181 7.70 3.56 -15.92
N LYS A 182 7.90 2.63 -14.99
CA LYS A 182 6.97 2.32 -13.88
C LYS A 182 6.40 3.55 -13.16
N SER A 183 7.28 4.45 -12.70
CA SER A 183 6.91 5.68 -11.97
C SER A 183 6.02 6.65 -12.76
N GLN A 184 5.95 6.52 -14.09
CA GLN A 184 5.05 7.33 -14.92
C GLN A 184 3.57 7.02 -14.60
N ILE A 185 3.25 5.79 -14.18
CA ILE A 185 1.91 5.44 -13.67
C ILE A 185 1.60 6.31 -12.45
N GLY A 186 2.50 6.34 -11.45
CA GLY A 186 2.34 7.15 -10.24
C GLY A 186 2.13 8.64 -10.55
N ALA A 187 2.89 9.20 -11.49
CA ALA A 187 2.75 10.59 -11.92
C ALA A 187 1.36 10.91 -12.49
N VAL A 188 0.79 10.01 -13.29
CA VAL A 188 -0.58 10.16 -13.84
C VAL A 188 -1.63 10.00 -12.73
N LEU A 189 -1.46 9.02 -11.84
CA LEU A 189 -2.37 8.82 -10.71
C LEU A 189 -2.40 10.02 -9.77
N GLY A 190 -1.27 10.72 -9.59
CA GLY A 190 -1.21 11.98 -8.83
C GLY A 190 -2.11 13.07 -9.41
N GLN A 191 -2.14 13.21 -10.75
CA GLN A 191 -3.06 14.14 -11.42
C GLN A 191 -4.52 13.72 -11.26
N MET A 192 -4.79 12.41 -11.30
CA MET A 192 -6.15 11.87 -11.23
C MET A 192 -6.75 11.93 -9.82
N LEU A 193 -5.94 11.63 -8.79
CA LEU A 193 -6.41 11.51 -7.40
C LEU A 193 -6.19 12.78 -6.57
N GLY A 194 -5.30 13.67 -6.99
CA GLY A 194 -4.98 14.91 -6.29
C GLY A 194 -4.58 14.66 -4.84
N SER A 195 -5.21 15.39 -3.90
CA SER A 195 -4.96 15.29 -2.45
C SER A 195 -5.39 13.95 -1.81
N SER A 196 -6.07 13.08 -2.58
CA SER A 196 -6.43 11.72 -2.16
C SER A 196 -5.32 10.71 -2.39
N MET A 197 -4.25 11.08 -3.10
CA MET A 197 -3.03 10.30 -3.23
C MET A 197 -1.92 10.90 -2.37
N LYS A 198 -1.05 10.03 -1.85
CA LYS A 198 0.13 10.40 -1.08
C LYS A 198 1.34 9.57 -1.49
N ASP A 199 2.49 10.22 -1.57
CA ASP A 199 3.76 9.53 -1.63
C ASP A 199 4.20 9.10 -0.23
N GLY A 200 4.65 7.85 -0.10
CA GLY A 200 5.02 7.27 1.18
C GLY A 200 5.89 6.03 1.01
N SER A 201 6.43 5.53 2.12
CA SER A 201 7.23 4.30 2.10
C SER A 201 6.50 3.19 2.84
N ILE A 202 6.29 2.06 2.19
CA ILE A 202 5.70 0.85 2.79
C ILE A 202 6.58 0.36 3.93
N GLY A 203 7.90 0.42 3.78
CA GLY A 203 8.87 0.16 4.85
C GLY A 203 8.58 1.01 6.08
N LYS A 204 8.48 2.34 5.90
CA LYS A 204 8.15 3.26 7.00
C LYS A 204 6.76 2.99 7.60
N ILE A 205 5.74 2.70 6.79
CA ILE A 205 4.39 2.36 7.25
C ILE A 205 4.41 1.11 8.13
N SER A 206 5.24 0.13 7.78
CA SER A 206 5.38 -1.13 8.50
C SER A 206 6.04 -0.97 9.88
N GLU A 207 6.87 0.05 10.08
CA GLU A 207 7.68 0.22 11.29
C GLU A 207 7.24 1.40 12.17
N ASN A 208 6.78 2.48 11.56
CA ASN A 208 6.49 3.73 12.23
C ASN A 208 4.98 3.91 12.45
N ARG A 209 4.58 3.94 13.73
CA ARG A 209 3.18 4.15 14.13
C ARG A 209 2.56 5.45 13.64
N PHE A 210 3.34 6.51 13.56
CA PHE A 210 2.86 7.82 13.10
C PHE A 210 2.65 7.86 11.58
N ALA A 211 3.39 7.06 10.82
CA ALA A 211 3.23 6.97 9.37
C ALA A 211 1.88 6.34 8.96
N ARG A 212 1.20 5.66 9.88
CA ARG A 212 -0.13 5.07 9.65
C ARG A 212 -1.25 6.11 9.75
N ALA A 213 -1.19 7.01 10.73
CA ALA A 213 -2.15 8.10 10.88
C ALA A 213 -2.13 9.08 9.68
N ASP A 214 -0.99 9.11 8.99
CA ASP A 214 -0.75 9.85 7.76
C ASP A 214 -1.50 9.30 6.54
N LEU A 215 -2.05 8.08 6.62
CA LEU A 215 -2.90 7.44 5.61
C LEU A 215 -4.39 7.64 5.88
N GLU A 216 -4.74 8.24 7.02
CA GLU A 216 -6.13 8.61 7.30
C GLU A 216 -6.63 9.60 6.23
N HIS A 217 -7.81 9.33 5.68
CA HIS A 217 -8.43 10.09 4.58
C HIS A 217 -7.74 9.97 3.21
N ILE A 218 -6.77 9.06 3.05
CA ILE A 218 -6.05 8.84 1.78
C ILE A 218 -6.64 7.61 1.05
N LEU A 219 -6.84 7.74 -0.27
CA LEU A 219 -7.30 6.63 -1.12
C LEU A 219 -6.13 5.75 -1.59
N LEU A 220 -4.98 6.36 -1.91
CA LEU A 220 -3.82 5.64 -2.42
C LEU A 220 -2.51 6.18 -1.83
N CYS A 221 -1.70 5.29 -1.29
CA CYS A 221 -0.30 5.55 -0.98
C CYS A 221 0.58 4.90 -2.05
N VAL A 222 1.48 5.68 -2.65
CA VAL A 222 2.46 5.21 -3.63
C VAL A 222 3.85 5.22 -3.01
N ASP A 223 4.55 4.11 -3.12
CA ASP A 223 5.97 3.96 -2.80
C ASP A 223 6.76 3.87 -4.12
N ASP A 224 7.30 5.01 -4.55
CA ASP A 224 7.95 5.14 -5.87
C ASP A 224 9.37 4.57 -5.92
N ASP A 225 9.99 4.39 -4.75
CA ASP A 225 11.32 3.82 -4.61
C ASP A 225 11.33 2.86 -3.41
N MET A 226 10.60 1.76 -3.59
CA MET A 226 10.48 0.76 -2.55
C MET A 226 11.84 0.15 -2.28
N ARG A 227 12.32 0.35 -1.05
CA ARG A 227 13.59 -0.21 -0.63
C ARG A 227 13.57 -1.74 -0.73
N MET A 228 14.71 -2.29 -1.16
CA MET A 228 14.89 -3.72 -1.34
C MET A 228 15.08 -4.47 -0.01
N GLU A 229 15.25 -3.76 1.11
CA GLU A 229 15.33 -4.44 2.40
C GLU A 229 13.98 -5.07 2.76
N ALA A 230 14.04 -6.35 3.11
CA ALA A 230 12.85 -7.08 3.53
C ALA A 230 12.21 -6.44 4.79
N LEU A 231 10.88 -6.36 4.80
CA LEU A 231 10.13 -5.77 5.90
C LEU A 231 10.35 -6.57 7.20
N ARG A 232 10.71 -5.90 8.29
CA ARG A 232 10.86 -6.54 9.61
C ARG A 232 9.55 -7.10 10.14
N GLN A 233 8.43 -6.44 9.82
CA GLN A 233 7.09 -6.89 10.22
C GLN A 233 6.08 -6.49 9.15
N THR A 234 5.07 -7.33 8.96
CA THR A 234 4.05 -7.16 7.91
C THR A 234 2.66 -6.92 8.50
N ASN A 235 2.49 -7.04 9.81
CA ASN A 235 1.18 -7.03 10.47
C ASN A 235 0.41 -5.74 10.16
N TYR A 236 1.08 -4.59 10.22
CA TYR A 236 0.44 -3.31 9.91
C TYR A 236 0.05 -3.18 8.44
N VAL A 237 0.90 -3.63 7.52
CA VAL A 237 0.57 -3.65 6.08
C VAL A 237 -0.65 -4.54 5.84
N LYS A 238 -0.67 -5.74 6.43
CA LYS A 238 -1.83 -6.66 6.36
C LYS A 238 -3.09 -6.02 6.93
N SER A 239 -2.99 -5.34 8.08
CA SER A 239 -4.11 -4.66 8.73
C SER A 239 -4.65 -3.50 7.91
N ILE A 240 -3.80 -2.66 7.31
CA ILE A 240 -4.22 -1.55 6.45
C ILE A 240 -4.96 -2.09 5.22
N VAL A 241 -4.37 -3.07 4.52
CA VAL A 241 -4.94 -3.65 3.29
C VAL A 241 -6.27 -4.39 3.55
N THR A 242 -6.56 -4.78 4.80
CA THR A 242 -7.80 -5.48 5.16
C THR A 242 -8.75 -4.70 6.06
N ALA A 243 -8.42 -3.45 6.37
CA ALA A 243 -9.26 -2.62 7.21
C ALA A 243 -10.61 -2.37 6.51
N GLN A 244 -11.72 -2.75 7.13
CA GLN A 244 -13.07 -2.44 6.64
C GLN A 244 -13.79 -1.42 7.53
N GLY A 245 -13.04 -0.70 8.36
CA GLY A 245 -13.57 0.20 9.36
C GLY A 245 -12.50 1.08 9.98
N LYS A 246 -12.74 1.48 11.24
CA LYS A 246 -11.78 2.25 12.01
C LYS A 246 -10.62 1.37 12.50
N MET A 247 -9.44 1.96 12.62
CA MET A 247 -8.30 1.36 13.30
C MET A 247 -7.71 2.34 14.31
N ASP A 248 -6.94 1.80 15.26
CA ASP A 248 -6.18 2.61 16.19
C ASP A 248 -5.03 3.33 15.46
N LEU A 249 -5.10 4.66 15.48
CA LEU A 249 -4.15 5.57 14.85
C LEU A 249 -3.45 6.42 15.91
N GLU A 250 -2.16 6.65 15.70
CA GLU A 250 -1.33 7.42 16.61
C GLU A 250 -0.72 8.60 15.86
N ARG A 251 -0.94 9.83 16.36
CA ARG A 251 -0.23 11.03 15.89
C ARG A 251 0.78 11.46 16.96
N LYS A 252 1.92 12.01 16.52
CA LYS A 252 2.97 12.47 17.43
C LYS A 252 2.41 13.53 18.38
N GLY A 253 2.60 13.34 19.69
CA GLY A 253 2.15 14.28 20.72
C GLY A 253 0.63 14.31 20.94
N LYS A 254 -0.13 13.32 20.42
CA LYS A 254 -1.57 13.17 20.65
C LYS A 254 -1.87 11.77 21.20
N GLN A 255 -2.97 11.63 21.93
CA GLN A 255 -3.48 10.33 22.35
C GLN A 255 -3.91 9.51 21.12
N SER A 256 -3.82 8.17 21.21
CA SER A 256 -4.33 7.30 20.16
C SER A 256 -5.85 7.45 20.02
N TYR A 257 -6.35 7.27 18.80
CA TYR A 257 -7.76 7.43 18.48
C TYR A 257 -8.18 6.49 17.36
N GLN A 258 -9.49 6.28 17.22
CA GLN A 258 -10.05 5.44 16.16
C GLN A 258 -10.30 6.27 14.90
N GLY A 259 -9.62 5.94 13.80
CA GLY A 259 -9.77 6.64 12.51
C GLY A 259 -10.07 5.67 11.37
N TRP A 260 -10.86 6.12 10.39
CA TRP A 260 -11.23 5.32 9.22
C TRP A 260 -10.00 5.01 8.35
N MET A 261 -9.80 3.73 8.01
CA MET A 261 -8.68 3.30 7.17
C MET A 261 -9.18 2.56 5.93
N PHE A 262 -8.86 3.13 4.77
CA PHE A 262 -9.21 2.59 3.47
C PHE A 262 -8.10 2.80 2.42
N ALA A 263 -6.91 3.20 2.83
CA ALA A 263 -5.81 3.45 1.89
C ALA A 263 -5.37 2.15 1.19
N ARG A 264 -5.22 2.21 -0.14
CA ARG A 264 -4.53 1.17 -0.92
C ARG A 264 -3.04 1.49 -0.97
N LEU A 265 -2.23 0.45 -1.12
CA LEU A 265 -0.78 0.56 -1.25
C LEU A 265 -0.38 0.11 -2.65
N LEU A 266 0.37 0.97 -3.34
CA LEU A 266 1.02 0.69 -4.62
C LEU A 266 2.53 0.91 -4.43
N ALA A 267 3.34 -0.03 -4.90
CA ALA A 267 4.79 0.12 -4.90
C ALA A 267 5.37 -0.09 -6.30
N PHE A 268 6.34 0.74 -6.65
CA PHE A 268 7.25 0.50 -7.75
C PHE A 268 8.57 -0.01 -7.17
N SER A 269 9.09 -1.11 -7.72
CA SER A 269 10.32 -1.72 -7.20
C SER A 269 11.18 -2.33 -8.30
N ASN A 270 12.47 -2.49 -8.01
CA ASN A 270 13.42 -3.26 -8.82
C ASN A 270 13.38 -4.76 -8.51
N GLY A 271 12.61 -5.20 -7.51
CA GLY A 271 12.41 -6.60 -7.22
C GLY A 271 11.17 -6.86 -6.36
N ASP A 272 11.16 -7.99 -5.67
CA ASP A 272 9.99 -8.42 -4.92
C ASP A 272 9.92 -7.80 -3.52
N LEU A 273 8.71 -7.48 -3.07
CA LEU A 273 8.47 -7.03 -1.69
C LEU A 273 8.51 -8.21 -0.73
N GLN A 274 9.64 -8.35 -0.04
CA GLN A 274 9.91 -9.45 0.88
C GLN A 274 9.68 -9.06 2.36
N ALA A 275 9.57 -10.07 3.22
CA ALA A 275 9.41 -9.90 4.66
C ALA A 275 10.41 -10.78 5.43
N LEU A 276 11.15 -10.22 6.37
CA LEU A 276 12.23 -10.95 7.07
C LEU A 276 11.72 -12.18 7.84
N TYR A 277 10.55 -12.05 8.48
CA TYR A 277 10.02 -13.08 9.39
C TYR A 277 8.63 -13.60 9.02
N ASP A 278 7.88 -12.92 8.14
CA ASP A 278 6.54 -13.36 7.74
C ASP A 278 6.59 -14.16 6.44
N ARG A 279 6.47 -15.48 6.58
CA ARG A 279 6.37 -16.43 5.47
C ARG A 279 4.97 -16.97 5.26
N SER A 280 3.99 -16.42 5.99
CA SER A 280 2.62 -16.85 5.89
C SER A 280 2.02 -16.45 4.55
N ASP A 281 1.05 -17.24 4.11
CA ASP A 281 0.24 -16.92 2.93
C ASP A 281 -0.50 -15.57 3.08
N GLY A 282 -0.70 -15.12 4.33
CA GLY A 282 -1.40 -13.88 4.65
C GLY A 282 -0.77 -12.64 4.01
N PHE A 283 0.55 -12.52 4.00
CA PHE A 283 1.20 -11.36 3.41
C PHE A 283 1.18 -11.43 1.88
N TYR A 284 1.59 -12.57 1.31
CA TYR A 284 1.74 -12.74 -0.14
C TYR A 284 0.42 -12.75 -0.91
N ARG A 285 -0.64 -13.36 -0.37
CA ARG A 285 -1.94 -13.36 -1.04
C ARG A 285 -2.51 -11.95 -1.21
N ARG A 286 -2.10 -10.99 -0.37
CA ARG A 286 -2.53 -9.60 -0.47
C ARG A 286 -1.78 -8.83 -1.56
N GLN A 287 -0.72 -9.39 -2.17
CA GLN A 287 0.04 -8.73 -3.22
C GLN A 287 -0.45 -9.14 -4.61
N LEU A 288 -0.73 -8.16 -5.46
CA LEU A 288 -0.80 -8.28 -6.92
C LEU A 288 0.57 -7.88 -7.46
N VAL A 289 1.31 -8.82 -8.03
CA VAL A 289 2.69 -8.59 -8.50
C VAL A 289 2.72 -8.59 -10.03
N LEU A 290 2.87 -7.41 -10.61
CA LEU A 290 3.01 -7.23 -12.06
C LEU A 290 4.48 -7.04 -12.42
N THR A 291 4.96 -7.72 -13.45
CA THR A 291 6.32 -7.55 -13.97
C THR A 291 6.28 -6.72 -15.24
N THR A 292 7.09 -5.68 -15.30
CA THR A 292 7.25 -4.86 -16.51
C THR A 292 8.11 -5.55 -17.54
N LYS A 293 7.88 -5.21 -18.81
CA LYS A 293 8.72 -5.61 -19.93
C LYS A 293 10.08 -4.91 -19.83
N GLU A 294 11.10 -5.58 -20.33
CA GLU A 294 12.43 -5.00 -20.45
C GLU A 294 12.40 -3.77 -21.37
N LYS A 295 13.22 -2.77 -21.04
CA LYS A 295 13.40 -1.59 -21.88
C LYS A 295 13.99 -2.01 -23.24
N PRO A 296 13.31 -1.74 -24.38
CA PRO A 296 13.85 -2.03 -25.69
C PRO A 296 15.19 -1.32 -25.93
N ALA A 297 16.16 -2.03 -26.53
CA ALA A 297 17.44 -1.46 -26.88
C ALA A 297 17.26 -0.24 -27.80
N GLY A 298 17.89 0.90 -27.45
CA GLY A 298 17.78 2.14 -28.21
C GLY A 298 16.48 2.92 -28.03
N ARG A 299 15.55 2.50 -27.14
CA ARG A 299 14.37 3.31 -26.81
C ARG A 299 14.82 4.65 -26.23
N MET A 300 14.49 5.74 -26.94
CA MET A 300 14.64 7.09 -26.44
C MET A 300 13.51 7.41 -25.46
N ASP A 301 13.87 7.89 -24.28
CA ASP A 301 12.91 8.33 -23.28
C ASP A 301 12.38 9.72 -23.64
N ASP A 302 11.06 9.84 -23.75
CA ASP A 302 10.39 11.13 -23.87
C ASP A 302 10.27 11.76 -22.47
N PRO A 303 10.99 12.86 -22.18
CA PRO A 303 10.99 13.47 -20.85
C PRO A 303 9.62 14.01 -20.45
N ASP A 304 8.77 14.32 -21.43
CA ASP A 304 7.44 14.90 -21.22
C ASP A 304 6.33 13.85 -21.25
N LEU A 305 6.66 12.56 -21.30
CA LEU A 305 5.67 11.48 -21.45
C LEU A 305 4.58 11.52 -20.38
N ALA A 306 4.95 11.68 -19.10
CA ALA A 306 3.97 11.86 -18.02
C ALA A 306 3.06 13.05 -18.25
N GLN A 307 3.59 14.19 -18.71
CA GLN A 307 2.79 15.39 -18.93
C GLN A 307 1.81 15.20 -20.08
N LYS A 308 2.22 14.52 -21.15
CA LYS A 308 1.35 14.17 -22.27
C LYS A 308 0.24 13.20 -21.85
N MET A 309 0.56 12.19 -21.04
CA MET A 309 -0.45 11.27 -20.51
C MET A 309 -1.41 11.95 -19.52
N LYS A 310 -0.94 12.91 -18.72
CA LYS A 310 -1.80 13.71 -17.84
C LYS A 310 -2.86 14.52 -18.61
N ALA A 311 -2.60 14.87 -19.87
CA ALA A 311 -3.61 15.52 -20.72
C ALA A 311 -4.78 14.58 -21.06
N GLU A 312 -4.59 13.26 -20.97
CA GLU A 312 -5.63 12.24 -21.19
C GLU A 312 -6.32 11.82 -19.87
N VAL A 313 -6.08 12.49 -18.73
CA VAL A 313 -6.48 12.00 -17.40
C VAL A 313 -7.97 11.68 -17.25
N GLU A 314 -8.85 12.41 -17.94
CA GLU A 314 -10.29 12.13 -17.95
C GLU A 314 -10.61 10.83 -18.69
N GLY A 315 -9.92 10.55 -19.79
CA GLY A 315 -10.05 9.28 -20.52
C GLY A 315 -9.45 8.11 -19.73
N ILE A 316 -8.35 8.36 -19.01
CA ILE A 316 -7.73 7.39 -18.09
C ILE A 316 -8.68 7.10 -16.92
N PHE A 317 -9.38 8.11 -16.41
CA PHE A 317 -10.42 7.94 -15.40
C PHE A 317 -11.55 7.05 -15.90
N LEU A 318 -12.11 7.29 -17.10
CA LEU A 318 -13.15 6.42 -17.67
C LEU A 318 -12.66 4.98 -17.82
N TRP A 319 -11.43 4.80 -18.31
CA TRP A 319 -10.79 3.50 -18.41
C TRP A 319 -10.64 2.82 -17.05
N ALA A 320 -10.24 3.54 -16.00
CA ALA A 320 -10.16 3.00 -14.64
C ALA A 320 -11.54 2.67 -14.05
N PHE A 321 -12.55 3.51 -14.33
CA PHE A 321 -13.93 3.30 -13.87
C PHE A 321 -14.53 2.02 -14.47
N GLU A 322 -14.29 1.74 -15.75
CA GLU A 322 -14.67 0.47 -16.37
C GLU A 322 -14.03 -0.73 -15.64
N GLY A 323 -12.76 -0.61 -15.25
CA GLY A 323 -12.07 -1.60 -14.42
C GLY A 323 -12.72 -1.78 -13.04
N LEU A 324 -13.11 -0.69 -12.39
CA LEU A 324 -13.82 -0.74 -11.12
C LEU A 324 -15.17 -1.46 -11.26
N GLN A 325 -15.95 -1.16 -12.29
CA GLN A 325 -17.24 -1.80 -12.52
C GLN A 325 -17.10 -3.31 -12.70
N ARG A 326 -16.10 -3.74 -13.48
CA ARG A 326 -15.77 -5.16 -13.63
C ARG A 326 -15.36 -5.81 -12.30
N LEU A 327 -14.51 -5.13 -11.52
CA LEU A 327 -14.08 -5.63 -10.22
C LEU A 327 -15.25 -5.78 -9.24
N VAL A 328 -16.16 -4.80 -9.19
CA VAL A 328 -17.36 -4.81 -8.34
C VAL A 328 -18.30 -5.95 -8.77
N ALA A 329 -18.53 -6.11 -10.07
CA ALA A 329 -19.32 -7.21 -10.61
C ALA A 329 -18.72 -8.59 -10.28
N ASN A 330 -17.39 -8.68 -10.19
CA ASN A 330 -16.67 -9.89 -9.77
C ASN A 330 -16.49 -10.01 -8.25
N ASN A 331 -17.31 -9.30 -7.45
CA ASN A 331 -17.26 -9.31 -5.98
C ASN A 331 -15.85 -9.04 -5.43
N PHE A 332 -15.17 -8.02 -5.98
CA PHE A 332 -13.83 -7.60 -5.60
C PHE A 332 -12.73 -8.67 -5.76
N LYS A 333 -12.97 -9.69 -6.60
CA LYS A 333 -11.93 -10.61 -7.03
C LYS A 333 -11.23 -10.04 -8.26
N PHE A 334 -9.93 -9.81 -8.13
CA PHE A 334 -9.11 -9.31 -9.22
C PHE A 334 -8.96 -10.37 -10.31
N THR A 335 -8.96 -9.92 -11.56
CA THR A 335 -8.42 -10.66 -12.68
C THR A 335 -6.92 -10.84 -12.43
N GLU A 336 -6.42 -12.08 -12.53
CA GLU A 336 -5.01 -12.39 -12.34
C GLU A 336 -4.55 -13.31 -13.48
N SER A 337 -3.56 -12.88 -14.25
CA SER A 337 -2.92 -13.72 -15.26
C SER A 337 -2.15 -14.87 -14.60
N GLU A 338 -1.87 -15.95 -15.35
CA GLU A 338 -0.99 -17.02 -14.86
C GLU A 338 0.40 -16.48 -14.50
N ARG A 339 0.92 -15.46 -15.20
CA ARG A 339 2.17 -14.80 -14.81
C ARG A 339 2.06 -14.14 -13.44
N THR A 340 0.98 -13.41 -13.18
CA THR A 340 0.75 -12.74 -11.88
C THR A 340 0.66 -13.78 -10.74
N LYS A 341 -0.02 -14.91 -10.97
CA LYS A 341 -0.10 -16.02 -10.00
C LYS A 341 1.28 -16.64 -9.75
N THR A 342 2.00 -16.98 -10.81
CA THR A 342 3.36 -17.56 -10.72
C THR A 342 4.34 -16.60 -10.06
N ASN A 343 4.28 -15.30 -10.36
CA ASN A 343 5.09 -14.28 -9.71
C ASN A 343 4.85 -14.28 -8.19
N ARG A 344 3.60 -14.35 -7.74
CA ARG A 344 3.29 -14.44 -6.30
C ARG A 344 3.86 -15.71 -5.68
N GLU A 345 3.75 -16.84 -6.38
CA GLU A 345 4.32 -18.10 -5.91
C GLU A 345 5.85 -18.05 -5.84
N SER A 346 6.52 -17.44 -6.81
CA SER A 346 7.99 -17.31 -6.82
C SER A 346 8.46 -16.44 -5.66
N VAL A 347 7.83 -15.29 -5.41
CA VAL A 347 8.14 -14.42 -4.26
C VAL A 347 8.04 -15.20 -2.93
N LYS A 348 7.04 -16.08 -2.83
CA LYS A 348 6.82 -16.91 -1.65
C LYS A 348 7.90 -18.00 -1.49
N ARG A 349 8.40 -18.55 -2.59
CA ARG A 349 9.47 -19.57 -2.62
C ARG A 349 10.84 -18.95 -2.31
N ASP A 350 11.18 -17.83 -2.93
CA ASP A 350 12.48 -17.15 -2.73
C ASP A 350 12.71 -16.75 -1.26
N ASN A 351 11.65 -16.38 -0.54
CA ASN A 351 11.73 -16.05 0.88
C ASN A 351 11.54 -17.26 1.81
N ASN A 352 11.32 -18.44 1.25
CA ASN A 352 11.19 -19.71 1.96
C ASN A 352 11.88 -20.84 1.18
N ASN A 353 13.21 -20.77 1.11
CA ASN A 353 14.10 -21.77 0.50
C ASN A 353 13.93 -23.20 1.04
N ILE A 354 13.07 -23.41 2.04
CA ILE A 354 12.60 -24.72 2.46
C ILE A 354 11.85 -25.42 1.33
N PHE A 355 11.04 -24.73 0.54
CA PHE A 355 10.30 -25.39 -0.54
C PHE A 355 11.26 -25.95 -1.58
N ASP A 356 12.24 -25.15 -2.00
CA ASP A 356 13.28 -25.57 -2.95
C ASP A 356 14.15 -26.68 -2.35
N PHE A 357 14.49 -26.61 -1.07
CA PHE A 357 15.17 -27.69 -0.36
C PHE A 357 14.33 -28.98 -0.33
N MET A 358 13.04 -28.89 0.00
CA MET A 358 12.14 -30.03 0.12
C MET A 358 11.83 -30.67 -1.24
N GLU A 359 11.98 -29.91 -2.33
CA GLU A 359 11.84 -30.34 -3.73
C GLU A 359 13.20 -30.69 -4.36
N SER A 360 14.32 -30.54 -3.63
CA SER A 360 15.67 -30.78 -4.17
C SER A 360 15.96 -32.26 -4.37
N GLU A 361 16.39 -32.61 -5.58
CA GLU A 361 16.86 -33.95 -5.90
C GLU A 361 18.35 -34.05 -5.56
N GLY A 362 18.71 -34.90 -4.58
CA GLY A 362 20.11 -35.18 -4.20
C GLY A 362 20.44 -34.97 -2.73
N TYR A 363 19.62 -34.21 -1.98
CA TYR A 363 19.84 -33.96 -0.56
C TYR A 363 18.91 -34.78 0.32
N ILE A 364 17.63 -34.82 -0.05
CA ILE A 364 16.60 -35.64 0.59
C ILE A 364 15.75 -36.35 -0.46
N ARG A 365 14.93 -37.30 -0.02
CA ARG A 365 13.89 -37.94 -0.83
C ARG A 365 12.64 -38.14 0.01
N LEU A 366 11.48 -37.78 -0.52
CA LEU A 366 10.19 -38.08 0.12
C LEU A 366 9.89 -39.57 -0.06
N LYS A 367 9.83 -40.31 1.05
CA LYS A 367 9.70 -41.77 1.07
C LYS A 367 8.96 -42.20 2.32
N ALA A 368 7.77 -42.78 2.15
CA ALA A 368 6.79 -43.00 3.22
C ALA A 368 7.29 -43.88 4.38
N ASP A 369 8.18 -44.83 4.10
CA ASP A 369 8.76 -45.77 5.08
C ASP A 369 10.07 -45.26 5.72
N ALA A 370 10.56 -44.09 5.31
CA ALA A 370 11.76 -43.48 5.87
C ALA A 370 11.44 -42.54 7.03
N SER A 371 12.47 -42.26 7.82
CA SER A 371 12.39 -41.27 8.88
C SER A 371 13.71 -40.51 9.03
N ILE A 372 13.63 -39.26 9.46
CA ILE A 372 14.78 -38.42 9.71
C ILE A 372 14.59 -37.63 11.00
N SER A 373 15.67 -37.41 11.77
CA SER A 373 15.61 -36.54 12.94
C SER A 373 15.55 -35.06 12.50
N SER A 374 14.88 -34.19 13.28
CA SER A 374 14.83 -32.74 12.97
C SER A 374 16.23 -32.12 12.92
N LYS A 375 17.18 -32.69 13.68
CA LYS A 375 18.59 -32.27 13.68
C LYS A 375 19.27 -32.62 12.36
N GLU A 376 19.21 -33.88 11.92
CA GLU A 376 19.84 -34.30 10.65
C GLU A 376 19.22 -33.58 9.47
N LEU A 377 17.89 -33.47 9.42
CA LEU A 377 17.21 -32.75 8.34
C LEU A 377 17.69 -31.29 8.26
N TYR A 378 17.87 -30.63 9.41
CA TYR A 378 18.39 -29.27 9.46
C TYR A 378 19.87 -29.17 9.05
N GLU A 379 20.70 -30.18 9.36
CA GLU A 379 22.10 -30.22 8.92
C GLU A 379 22.21 -30.35 7.39
N ILE A 380 21.39 -31.22 6.78
CA ILE A 380 21.32 -31.36 5.32
C ILE A 380 20.79 -30.07 4.68
N TYR A 381 19.78 -29.45 5.28
CA TYR A 381 19.27 -28.15 4.85
C TYR A 381 20.33 -27.04 4.89
N ARG A 382 21.17 -27.00 5.93
CA ARG A 382 22.28 -26.03 6.00
C ARG A 382 23.33 -26.26 4.92
N MET A 383 23.70 -27.51 4.65
CA MET A 383 24.58 -27.84 3.52
C MET A 383 24.00 -27.34 2.21
N TRP A 384 22.73 -27.67 1.92
CA TRP A 384 22.06 -27.22 0.71
C TRP A 384 22.06 -25.69 0.60
N CYS A 385 21.80 -24.98 1.69
CA CYS A 385 21.87 -23.52 1.73
C CYS A 385 23.27 -22.98 1.40
N GLU A 386 24.31 -23.57 2.00
CA GLU A 386 25.70 -23.17 1.78
C GLU A 386 26.12 -23.37 0.32
N GLU A 387 25.81 -24.54 -0.26
CA GLU A 387 26.14 -24.87 -1.64
C GLU A 387 25.37 -24.00 -2.66
N ASN A 388 24.17 -23.50 -2.30
CA ASN A 388 23.36 -22.62 -3.14
C ASN A 388 23.53 -21.12 -2.81
N SER A 389 24.48 -20.76 -1.93
CA SER A 389 24.68 -19.37 -1.49
C SER A 389 23.44 -18.69 -0.90
N LEU A 390 22.58 -19.47 -0.22
CA LEU A 390 21.38 -18.99 0.45
C LEU A 390 21.59 -18.89 1.97
N PRO A 391 21.04 -17.88 2.65
CA PRO A 391 21.12 -17.80 4.10
C PRO A 391 20.22 -18.87 4.75
N PRO A 392 20.75 -19.74 5.62
CA PRO A 392 19.93 -20.76 6.27
C PRO A 392 19.04 -20.15 7.36
N LEU A 393 17.84 -20.71 7.50
CA LEU A 393 16.96 -20.42 8.63
C LEU A 393 17.55 -20.87 9.94
N LYS A 394 17.06 -20.30 11.06
CA LYS A 394 17.31 -20.89 12.39
C LYS A 394 16.59 -22.23 12.49
N SER A 395 17.22 -23.21 13.16
CA SER A 395 16.73 -24.59 13.31
C SER A 395 15.25 -24.69 13.72
N ARG A 396 14.81 -23.91 14.70
CA ARG A 396 13.40 -23.91 15.14
C ARG A 396 12.46 -23.43 14.04
N SER A 397 12.79 -22.32 13.38
CA SER A 397 11.98 -21.76 12.29
C SER A 397 11.91 -22.71 11.07
N PHE A 398 13.01 -23.41 10.77
CA PHE A 398 13.02 -24.47 9.76
C PHE A 398 12.05 -25.60 10.14
N SER A 399 12.19 -26.15 11.36
CA SER A 399 11.32 -27.24 11.84
C SER A 399 9.84 -26.83 11.86
N ASP A 400 9.51 -25.65 12.38
CA ASP A 400 8.14 -25.12 12.43
C ASP A 400 7.54 -24.98 11.02
N SER A 401 8.35 -24.60 10.04
CA SER A 401 7.92 -24.46 8.66
C SER A 401 7.68 -25.81 7.96
N VAL A 402 8.50 -26.83 8.24
CA VAL A 402 8.23 -28.21 7.76
C VAL A 402 6.96 -28.75 8.41
N VAL A 403 6.76 -28.51 9.72
CA VAL A 403 5.54 -28.87 10.45
C VAL A 403 4.29 -28.17 9.87
N ALA A 404 4.41 -26.91 9.46
CA ALA A 404 3.31 -26.18 8.81
C ALA A 404 2.93 -26.75 7.44
N ASN A 405 3.78 -27.60 6.84
CA ASN A 405 3.59 -28.17 5.50
C ASN A 405 3.52 -29.71 5.49
N LEU A 406 3.21 -30.34 6.64
CA LEU A 406 3.10 -31.81 6.72
C LEU A 406 2.13 -32.40 5.70
N SER A 407 0.97 -31.79 5.52
CA SER A 407 -0.05 -32.26 4.56
C SER A 407 0.41 -32.14 3.11
N ARG A 408 1.18 -31.10 2.76
CA ARG A 408 1.71 -30.89 1.40
C ARG A 408 2.68 -32.00 0.99
N TYR A 409 3.50 -32.47 1.93
CA TYR A 409 4.56 -33.44 1.68
C TYR A 409 4.22 -34.85 2.18
N ASN A 410 2.99 -35.05 2.68
CA ASN A 410 2.53 -36.30 3.28
C ASN A 410 3.46 -36.83 4.38
N LEU A 411 3.79 -35.96 5.34
CA LEU A 411 4.73 -36.21 6.43
C LEU A 411 4.01 -36.34 7.78
N GLU A 412 4.64 -37.02 8.73
CA GLU A 412 4.22 -37.03 10.14
C GLU A 412 5.35 -36.50 11.03
N HIS A 413 5.05 -35.51 11.88
CA HIS A 413 6.00 -35.02 12.89
C HIS A 413 5.83 -35.80 14.20
N THR A 414 6.91 -36.40 14.69
CA THR A 414 6.85 -37.33 15.83
C THR A 414 8.11 -37.29 16.69
N ASN A 415 7.99 -37.67 17.96
CA ASN A 415 9.11 -37.81 18.90
C ASN A 415 9.55 -39.28 19.08
N LYS A 416 9.16 -40.13 18.13
CA LYS A 416 9.49 -41.57 18.11
C LYS A 416 10.70 -41.89 17.24
N ILE A 417 11.32 -40.88 16.62
CA ILE A 417 12.51 -41.07 15.78
C ILE A 417 13.69 -41.41 16.67
N THR A 418 14.47 -42.41 16.27
CA THR A 418 15.72 -42.78 16.95
C THR A 418 16.89 -42.19 16.20
N ASN A 419 17.69 -41.35 16.85
CA ASN A 419 18.89 -40.78 16.21
C ASN A 419 20.03 -41.81 16.14
N SER A 420 21.12 -41.45 15.46
CA SER A 420 22.34 -42.27 15.33
C SER A 420 22.97 -42.70 16.66
N ALA A 421 22.67 -42.00 17.77
CA ALA A 421 23.12 -42.34 19.12
C ALA A 421 22.12 -43.19 19.92
N GLY A 422 21.06 -43.72 19.27
CA GLY A 422 20.05 -44.56 19.92
C GLY A 422 19.04 -43.82 20.80
N ARG A 423 19.01 -42.49 20.75
CA ARG A 423 18.12 -41.65 21.58
C ARG A 423 16.84 -41.30 20.83
N ARG A 424 15.71 -41.30 21.54
CA ARG A 424 14.44 -40.79 21.01
C ARG A 424 14.49 -39.26 20.88
N VAL A 425 14.18 -38.77 19.69
CA VAL A 425 14.21 -37.34 19.34
C VAL A 425 13.01 -36.96 18.47
N TRP A 426 12.76 -35.66 18.37
CA TRP A 426 11.82 -35.11 17.39
C TRP A 426 12.36 -35.29 15.96
N GLY A 427 11.46 -35.57 15.03
CA GLY A 427 11.76 -35.74 13.62
C GLY A 427 10.52 -35.97 12.78
N PHE A 428 10.73 -36.39 11.55
CA PHE A 428 9.71 -36.54 10.53
C PHE A 428 9.72 -37.94 9.96
N MET A 429 8.55 -38.57 9.87
CA MET A 429 8.31 -39.73 9.01
C MET A 429 8.03 -39.24 7.59
N GLY A 430 8.47 -40.00 6.58
CA GLY A 430 8.25 -39.68 5.18
C GLY A 430 9.46 -39.03 4.49
N ILE A 431 10.61 -38.89 5.15
CA ILE A 431 11.82 -38.27 4.57
C ILE A 431 13.02 -39.21 4.74
N GLU A 432 13.71 -39.47 3.64
CA GLU A 432 15.00 -40.16 3.55
C GLU A 432 16.12 -39.14 3.33
N ALA A 433 17.21 -39.24 4.10
CA ALA A 433 18.43 -38.48 3.84
C ALA A 433 19.19 -39.09 2.66
N VAL A 434 19.45 -38.30 1.61
CA VAL A 434 20.25 -38.72 0.45
C VAL A 434 21.68 -38.22 0.60
N ALA A 435 21.86 -36.95 0.96
CA ALA A 435 23.16 -36.37 1.29
C ALA A 435 23.51 -36.59 2.76
N ARG A 436 24.81 -36.75 3.04
CA ARG A 436 25.33 -36.85 4.42
C ARG A 436 26.42 -35.80 4.66
N PRO A 437 26.22 -34.85 5.58
CA PRO A 437 27.16 -33.76 5.87
C PRO A 437 28.58 -34.16 6.28
N ASN A 438 28.77 -35.38 6.77
CA ASN A 438 30.03 -35.80 7.40
C ASN A 438 30.75 -36.96 6.69
N ILE A 439 30.56 -37.17 5.37
CA ILE A 439 31.30 -38.22 4.64
C ILE A 439 32.68 -37.75 4.13
N ASN A 440 32.99 -36.45 4.06
CA ASN A 440 34.29 -35.96 3.56
C ASN A 440 35.38 -35.76 4.64
N GLY A 441 35.25 -36.42 5.80
CA GLY A 441 36.26 -36.40 6.86
C GLY A 441 37.23 -37.58 6.80
N PHE A 442 37.92 -37.82 5.68
CA PHE A 442 39.07 -38.72 5.69
C PHE A 442 40.26 -37.99 6.33
N TYR A 443 40.43 -38.19 7.64
CA TYR A 443 41.55 -37.65 8.42
C TYR A 443 42.76 -38.60 8.52
N ASP A 444 42.91 -39.59 7.62
CA ASP A 444 44.01 -40.58 7.73
C ASP A 444 44.84 -40.77 6.45
N VAL A 445 44.90 -39.79 5.55
CA VAL A 445 45.93 -39.80 4.49
C VAL A 445 46.69 -38.49 4.53
N SER A 446 47.81 -38.52 5.27
CA SER A 446 48.83 -37.47 5.23
C SER A 446 49.22 -37.23 3.77
N PRO A 447 49.26 -35.97 3.27
CA PRO A 447 49.76 -35.71 1.94
C PRO A 447 51.23 -36.12 1.91
N CYS A 448 51.57 -37.19 1.19
CA CYS A 448 52.95 -37.45 0.82
C CYS A 448 53.41 -36.25 0.00
N THR A 449 54.29 -35.44 0.58
CA THR A 449 55.02 -34.39 -0.13
C THR A 449 55.83 -35.06 -1.23
N TYR A 450 55.35 -34.94 -2.47
CA TYR A 450 56.13 -35.32 -3.65
C TYR A 450 57.26 -34.30 -3.79
N VAL A 451 58.50 -34.71 -3.53
CA VAL A 451 59.70 -33.95 -3.87
C VAL A 451 60.24 -34.53 -5.17
N PRO A 452 60.19 -33.79 -6.30
CA PRO A 452 60.81 -34.24 -7.54
C PRO A 452 62.33 -34.39 -7.36
N GLU A 453 62.91 -35.48 -7.86
CA GLU A 453 64.35 -35.83 -7.75
C GLU A 453 65.31 -34.91 -8.52
N GLU A 454 64.85 -33.80 -9.12
CA GLU A 454 65.69 -32.90 -9.92
C GLU A 454 66.22 -31.67 -9.16
N TRP A 455 66.06 -31.62 -7.83
CA TRP A 455 66.61 -30.54 -6.98
C TRP A 455 67.55 -31.09 -5.89
N ARG A 456 68.39 -32.05 -6.26
CA ARG A 456 69.64 -32.34 -5.58
C ARG A 456 70.77 -32.23 -6.60
N ASP A 457 71.28 -31.00 -6.74
CA ASP A 457 72.71 -30.67 -6.68
C ASP A 457 72.92 -29.15 -6.76
#